data_AF-A0A6A2XYF5-F1
#
_entry.id   AF-A0A6A2XYF5-F1
#
_cell.length_a   1.000
_cell.length_b   1.000
_cell.length_c   1.000
_cell.angle_alpha   90.00
_cell.angle_beta   90.00
_cell.angle_gamma   90.00
#
_symmetry.space_group_name_H-M   'P 1'
#
loop_
_entity.id
_entity.type
_entity.pdbx_description
1 polymer ?
#
loop_
_entity_poly.entity_id
_entity_poly.type
_entity_poly.pdbx_seq_one_letter_code
_entity_poly.pdbx_strand_id
1 'polypeptide(L)'
;MSSTSHSIWLLSCMKLKFFTRIRRFLQSKAARKLCVSSSSDHSNESIIKSNRNEEEDRVIIEKTESELDGSAALRKSIMRLHFGSWEEKEMAAKAIEKLAKEDVKARKLMAELGVIQMLVSMLATEVTGRCLAAIKALIELADGTFTNKALMLEAGILSKLPKDNDVVDYQTRHEFAQLLLPLSSISNAHFSLAKTEVLQFLIGILESASAIETKDTCLGVVCNLSAVLENARPLVSNGIVGTLLKLSSFKELSEKALTALGHLVPTSMGKKAMEDSSMVPGSLIEILTWEDKHKCQELSAYILMILAHQSSTQRDKMSKAGIVPVLLEVSLLGSPLAQKRTMKLLQWFKDERQAKMGPHSGPQTGRAATGSTLHPGRLKKGIK
;
A
#
# COMPACT_ATOMS: atom_id res chain seq x y z
N MET A 1 26.61 -15.06 22.29
CA MET A 1 25.72 -14.39 23.27
C MET A 1 26.06 -12.89 23.43
N SER A 2 26.42 -12.17 22.36
CA SER A 2 26.91 -10.77 22.44
C SER A 2 26.02 -9.74 21.73
N SER A 3 24.98 -10.16 21.01
CA SER A 3 24.14 -9.25 20.20
C SER A 3 23.00 -8.56 20.97
N THR A 4 22.65 -9.04 22.17
CA THR A 4 21.57 -8.47 23.00
C THR A 4 22.03 -7.29 23.87
N SER A 5 23.32 -7.20 24.21
CA SER A 5 23.83 -6.10 25.05
C SER A 5 23.94 -4.77 24.29
N HIS A 6 24.21 -4.82 22.98
CA HIS A 6 24.31 -3.64 22.14
C HIS A 6 22.95 -2.96 21.91
N SER A 7 21.86 -3.72 21.79
CA SER A 7 20.51 -3.18 21.63
C SER A 7 19.98 -2.54 22.92
N ILE A 8 20.28 -3.12 24.08
CA ILE A 8 19.88 -2.58 25.40
C ILE A 8 20.61 -1.27 25.71
N TRP A 9 21.90 -1.18 25.36
CA TRP A 9 22.69 0.04 25.55
C TRP A 9 22.24 1.17 24.60
N LEU A 10 21.96 0.86 23.33
CA LEU A 10 21.38 1.81 22.39
C LEU A 10 20.00 2.30 22.85
N LEU A 11 19.13 1.40 23.33
CA LEU A 11 17.82 1.76 23.89
C LEU A 11 17.96 2.66 25.13
N SER A 12 18.95 2.38 25.98
CA SER A 12 19.25 3.16 27.18
C SER A 12 19.83 4.54 26.86
N CYS A 13 20.72 4.64 25.88
CA CYS A 13 21.24 5.91 25.37
C CYS A 13 20.15 6.73 24.67
N MET A 14 19.25 6.10 23.92
CA MET A 14 18.09 6.77 23.34
C MET A 14 17.16 7.28 24.42
N LYS A 15 16.88 6.50 25.47
CA LYS A 15 16.12 6.95 26.65
C LYS A 15 16.80 8.11 27.36
N LEU A 16 18.12 8.06 27.60
CA LEU A 16 18.84 9.15 28.27
C LEU A 16 18.84 10.44 27.44
N LYS A 17 19.08 10.34 26.12
CA LYS A 17 19.02 11.47 25.19
C LYS A 17 17.59 12.04 25.11
N PHE A 18 16.57 11.17 25.11
CA PHE A 18 15.16 11.53 25.18
C PHE A 18 14.83 12.32 26.46
N PHE A 19 15.17 11.79 27.64
CA PHE A 19 14.93 12.49 28.91
C PHE A 19 15.69 13.81 28.99
N THR A 20 16.91 13.86 28.45
CA THR A 20 17.70 15.10 28.39
C THR A 20 17.07 16.14 27.46
N ARG A 21 16.54 15.71 26.30
CA ARG A 21 15.84 16.58 25.35
C ARG A 21 14.52 17.09 25.91
N ILE A 22 13.69 16.22 26.49
CA ILE A 22 12.45 16.61 27.17
C ILE A 22 12.76 17.58 28.31
N ARG A 23 13.72 17.26 29.18
CA ARG A 23 14.10 18.14 30.30
C ARG A 23 14.54 19.51 29.81
N ARG A 24 15.42 19.58 28.80
CA ARG A 24 15.88 20.84 28.21
C ARG A 24 14.72 21.62 27.56
N PHE A 25 13.86 20.93 26.83
CA PHE A 25 12.68 21.52 26.22
C PHE A 25 11.79 22.13 27.29
N LEU A 26 11.46 21.39 28.36
CA LEU A 26 10.66 21.87 29.49
C LEU A 26 11.31 23.01 30.29
N GLN A 27 12.65 23.11 30.32
CA GLN A 27 13.38 24.14 31.07
C GLN A 27 13.61 25.46 30.29
N SER A 28 13.53 25.48 28.96
CA SER A 28 13.93 26.64 28.13
C SER A 28 13.15 27.95 28.31
N LYS A 29 12.11 27.99 29.16
CA LYS A 29 11.41 29.22 29.58
C LYS A 29 11.57 29.59 31.06
N ALA A 30 12.08 28.71 31.93
CA ALA A 30 12.36 29.07 33.32
C ALA A 30 13.43 30.17 33.41
N ALA A 31 14.42 30.13 32.50
CA ALA A 31 15.49 31.13 32.43
C ALA A 31 15.04 32.48 31.83
N ARG A 32 14.02 32.53 30.96
CA ARG A 32 13.56 33.80 30.36
C ARG A 32 12.66 34.62 31.27
N LYS A 33 11.96 33.99 32.21
CA LYS A 33 11.09 34.69 33.18
C LYS A 33 11.87 35.51 34.21
N LEU A 34 13.17 35.24 34.37
CA LEU A 34 14.09 35.97 35.27
C LEU A 34 14.76 37.20 34.62
N CYS A 35 14.70 37.36 33.28
CA CYS A 35 15.33 38.50 32.59
C CYS A 35 14.36 39.64 32.25
N VAL A 36 13.05 39.48 32.45
CA VAL A 36 12.06 40.54 32.15
C VAL A 36 11.80 41.46 33.34
N SER A 37 12.32 41.14 34.53
CA SER A 37 12.11 41.93 35.76
C SER A 37 13.29 42.84 36.14
N SER A 38 14.23 43.12 35.23
CA SER A 38 15.36 44.01 35.53
C SER A 38 15.79 44.85 34.32
N SER A 39 15.01 45.90 34.02
CA SER A 39 15.57 47.17 33.54
C SER A 39 14.51 48.27 33.63
N SER A 40 14.33 48.84 34.81
CA SER A 40 13.84 50.21 34.92
C SER A 40 15.07 51.09 35.12
N ASP A 41 15.46 51.84 34.10
CA ASP A 41 16.15 53.12 34.30
C ASP A 41 16.00 54.01 33.05
N HIS A 42 15.72 55.27 33.32
CA HIS A 42 15.36 56.33 32.39
C HIS A 42 16.56 56.90 31.64
N SER A 43 16.38 57.22 30.34
CA SER A 43 16.87 58.47 29.75
C SER A 43 16.24 58.75 28.37
N ASN A 44 15.83 60.00 28.19
CA ASN A 44 15.14 60.61 27.05
C ASN A 44 16.04 60.87 25.83
N GLU A 45 15.37 61.24 24.71
CA GLU A 45 15.85 61.82 23.43
C GLU A 45 16.41 60.83 22.38
N SER A 46 16.05 60.86 21.09
CA SER A 46 15.33 61.84 20.27
C SER A 46 14.73 61.18 19.02
N ILE A 47 13.67 61.79 18.52
CA ILE A 47 12.84 61.44 17.36
C ILE A 47 13.65 61.23 16.06
N ILE A 48 13.51 60.05 15.44
CA ILE A 48 13.53 59.89 13.97
C ILE A 48 12.25 59.15 13.59
N LYS A 49 11.30 59.92 13.03
CA LYS A 49 10.10 59.38 12.36
C LYS A 49 10.56 58.59 11.13
N SER A 50 10.50 57.26 11.20
CA SER A 50 10.27 56.44 10.02
C SER A 50 8.90 55.78 10.19
N ASN A 51 7.91 56.21 9.39
CA ASN A 51 6.65 55.51 9.25
C ASN A 51 6.95 54.09 8.75
N ARG A 52 6.97 53.12 9.67
CA ARG A 52 6.79 51.70 9.35
C ARG A 52 5.33 51.39 9.61
N ASN A 53 4.74 50.68 8.67
CA ASN A 53 3.31 50.45 8.56
C ASN A 53 2.80 49.71 9.83
N GLU A 54 1.86 50.32 10.56
CA GLU A 54 1.22 49.71 11.74
C GLU A 54 0.51 48.37 11.40
N GLU A 55 0.18 48.17 10.13
CA GLU A 55 -0.39 46.93 9.60
C GLU A 55 0.64 45.79 9.50
N GLU A 56 1.90 46.10 9.15
CA GLU A 56 2.98 45.11 9.13
C GLU A 56 3.36 44.69 10.55
N ASP A 57 3.41 45.63 11.50
CA ASP A 57 3.67 45.32 12.90
C ASP A 57 2.51 44.55 13.54
N ARG A 58 1.23 44.84 13.23
CA ARG A 58 0.09 44.01 13.69
C ARG A 58 0.14 42.59 13.15
N VAL A 59 0.43 42.41 11.86
CA VAL A 59 0.57 41.08 11.24
C VAL A 59 1.76 40.32 11.82
N ILE A 60 2.87 41.00 12.13
CA ILE A 60 4.04 40.40 12.80
C ILE A 60 3.72 40.05 14.26
N ILE A 61 2.98 40.89 14.99
CA ILE A 61 2.57 40.64 16.38
C ILE A 61 1.57 39.48 16.44
N GLU A 62 0.53 39.44 15.61
CA GLU A 62 -0.42 38.31 15.57
C GLU A 62 0.27 37.00 15.15
N LYS A 63 1.22 37.07 14.20
CA LYS A 63 2.00 35.90 13.78
C LYS A 63 2.98 35.43 14.86
N THR A 64 3.57 36.34 15.63
CA THR A 64 4.46 35.97 16.74
C THR A 64 3.69 35.51 17.97
N GLU A 65 2.52 36.07 18.27
CA GLU A 65 1.63 35.61 19.35
C GLU A 65 1.05 34.23 19.07
N SER A 66 0.62 33.95 17.82
CA SER A 66 0.17 32.61 17.41
C SER A 66 1.31 31.57 17.41
N GLU A 67 2.53 31.92 16.99
CA GLU A 67 3.70 31.04 17.11
C GLU A 67 4.11 30.78 18.59
N LEU A 68 3.97 31.79 19.46
CA LEU A 68 4.25 31.66 20.90
C LEU A 68 3.21 30.84 21.65
N ASP A 69 1.93 30.97 21.28
CA ASP A 69 0.82 30.18 21.83
C ASP A 69 0.89 28.72 21.35
N GLY A 70 1.14 28.50 20.05
CA GLY A 70 1.36 27.16 19.49
C GLY A 70 2.51 26.40 20.18
N SER A 71 3.61 27.10 20.50
CA SER A 71 4.74 26.52 21.26
C SER A 71 4.36 26.17 22.70
N ALA A 72 3.52 26.98 23.36
CA ALA A 72 3.06 26.71 24.73
C ALA A 72 2.05 25.56 24.78
N ALA A 73 1.09 25.55 23.86
CA ALA A 73 0.11 24.49 23.69
C ALA A 73 0.79 23.14 23.39
N LEU A 74 1.82 23.14 22.53
CA LEU A 74 2.62 21.97 22.24
C LEU A 74 3.32 21.41 23.49
N ARG A 75 4.01 22.28 24.26
CA ARG A 75 4.68 21.87 25.51
C ARG A 75 3.72 21.27 26.52
N LYS A 76 2.58 21.92 26.72
CA LYS A 76 1.54 21.46 27.65
C LYS A 76 1.01 20.10 27.24
N SER A 77 0.76 19.91 25.94
CA SER A 77 0.27 18.64 25.40
C SER A 77 1.29 17.52 25.57
N ILE A 78 2.57 17.78 25.25
CA ILE A 78 3.65 16.79 25.44
C ILE A 78 3.81 16.42 26.93
N MET A 79 3.77 17.40 27.83
CA MET A 79 3.88 17.14 29.28
C MET A 79 2.73 16.25 29.77
N ARG A 80 1.49 16.56 29.38
CA ARG A 80 0.31 15.76 29.72
C ARG A 80 0.36 14.37 29.12
N LEU A 81 0.82 14.23 27.87
CA LEU A 81 0.96 12.94 27.21
C LEU A 81 1.92 12.01 27.96
N HIS A 82 3.06 12.54 28.44
CA HIS A 82 4.06 11.71 29.11
C HIS A 82 3.74 11.46 30.59
N PHE A 83 3.22 12.48 31.30
CA PHE A 83 3.17 12.47 32.77
C PHE A 83 1.77 12.68 33.36
N GLY A 84 0.76 12.95 32.53
CA GLY A 84 -0.60 13.16 33.00
C GLY A 84 -1.36 11.87 33.29
N SER A 85 -2.57 12.03 33.85
CA SER A 85 -3.55 10.95 33.98
C SER A 85 -3.95 10.39 32.60
N TRP A 86 -4.60 9.24 32.55
CA TRP A 86 -5.05 8.69 31.27
C TRP A 86 -6.03 9.60 30.52
N GLU A 87 -6.88 10.32 31.25
CA GLU A 87 -7.78 11.34 30.71
C GLU A 87 -6.98 12.52 30.15
N GLU A 88 -5.95 12.97 30.87
CA GLU A 88 -5.06 14.03 30.39
C GLU A 88 -4.25 13.59 29.16
N LYS A 89 -3.85 12.32 29.08
CA LYS A 89 -3.17 11.73 27.91
C LYS A 89 -4.09 11.67 26.70
N GLU A 90 -5.36 11.29 26.88
CA GLU A 90 -6.35 11.31 25.81
C GLU A 90 -6.55 12.73 25.27
N MET A 91 -6.73 13.71 26.16
CA MET A 91 -6.87 15.12 25.78
C MET A 91 -5.60 15.65 25.12
N ALA A 92 -4.43 15.23 25.58
CA ALA A 92 -3.16 15.56 24.96
C ALA A 92 -3.01 14.97 23.55
N ALA A 93 -3.43 13.72 23.33
CA ALA A 93 -3.40 13.09 22.01
C ALA A 93 -4.29 13.86 21.01
N LYS A 94 -5.50 14.25 21.40
CA LYS A 94 -6.39 15.10 20.59
C LYS A 94 -5.79 16.48 20.28
N ALA A 95 -5.03 17.06 21.21
CA ALA A 95 -4.33 18.32 20.97
C ALA A 95 -3.13 18.14 20.02
N ILE A 96 -2.40 17.03 20.16
CA ILE A 96 -1.27 16.67 19.29
C ILE A 96 -1.75 16.42 17.86
N GLU A 97 -2.88 15.75 17.66
CA GLU A 97 -3.53 15.57 16.35
C GLU A 97 -3.71 16.94 15.65
N LYS A 98 -4.36 17.90 16.32
CA LYS A 98 -4.58 19.25 15.77
C LYS A 98 -3.28 19.97 15.43
N LEU A 99 -2.33 19.98 16.37
CA LEU A 99 -1.03 20.65 16.19
C LEU A 99 -0.19 19.99 15.08
N ALA A 100 -0.24 18.67 14.94
CA ALA A 100 0.46 17.95 13.89
C ALA A 100 -0.14 18.25 12.51
N LYS A 101 -1.46 18.41 12.42
CA LYS A 101 -2.13 18.75 11.17
C LYS A 101 -1.67 20.11 10.59
N GLU A 102 -1.40 21.07 11.45
CA GLU A 102 -1.09 22.46 11.07
C GLU A 102 0.39 22.70 10.73
N ASP A 103 1.34 22.02 11.41
CA ASP A 103 2.78 22.32 11.29
C ASP A 103 3.68 21.09 11.14
N VAL A 104 4.33 20.98 9.98
CA VAL A 104 5.32 19.94 9.67
C VAL A 104 6.56 20.00 10.60
N LYS A 105 6.98 21.19 11.03
CA LYS A 105 8.10 21.34 11.98
C LYS A 105 7.70 20.80 13.35
N ALA A 106 6.47 21.06 13.80
CA ALA A 106 5.92 20.47 15.02
C ALA A 106 5.93 18.94 14.96
N ARG A 107 5.57 18.31 13.82
CA ARG A 107 5.64 16.84 13.66
C ARG A 107 7.03 16.26 13.95
N LYS A 108 8.10 16.91 13.45
CA LYS A 108 9.49 16.49 13.68
C LYS A 108 9.89 16.68 15.14
N LEU A 109 9.56 17.84 15.72
CA LEU A 109 9.86 18.14 17.12
C LEU A 109 9.15 17.17 18.08
N MET A 110 7.87 16.86 17.83
CA MET A 110 7.12 15.87 18.61
C MET A 110 7.79 14.49 18.56
N ALA A 111 8.29 14.07 17.40
CA ALA A 111 9.02 12.82 17.25
C ALA A 111 10.34 12.82 18.06
N GLU A 112 11.10 13.91 18.02
CA GLU A 112 12.33 14.07 18.82
C GLU A 112 12.10 14.07 20.33
N LEU A 113 10.91 14.53 20.75
CA LEU A 113 10.43 14.53 22.12
C LEU A 113 9.71 13.22 22.48
N GLY A 114 9.80 12.19 21.61
CA GLY A 114 9.29 10.82 21.80
C GLY A 114 7.79 10.69 22.05
N VAL A 115 7.01 11.62 21.48
CA VAL A 115 5.55 11.55 21.43
C VAL A 115 5.08 10.26 20.74
N ILE A 116 5.75 9.84 19.66
CA ILE A 116 5.40 8.64 18.87
C ILE A 116 5.36 7.39 19.76
N GLN A 117 6.39 7.17 20.58
CA GLN A 117 6.51 5.98 21.43
C GLN A 117 5.38 5.95 22.48
N MET A 118 5.02 7.11 23.03
CA MET A 118 3.93 7.21 23.99
C MET A 118 2.58 6.93 23.31
N LEU A 119 2.31 7.53 22.14
CA LEU A 119 1.08 7.27 21.37
C LEU A 119 0.97 5.80 20.95
N VAL A 120 2.05 5.17 20.48
CA VAL A 120 2.05 3.73 20.15
C VAL A 120 1.77 2.87 21.38
N SER A 121 2.23 3.28 22.57
CA SER A 121 1.90 2.58 23.82
C SER A 121 0.42 2.68 24.20
N MET A 122 -0.24 3.81 23.85
CA MET A 122 -1.67 4.02 24.11
C MET A 122 -2.57 3.11 23.26
N LEU A 123 -2.08 2.60 22.13
CA LEU A 123 -2.82 1.64 21.28
C LEU A 123 -3.09 0.31 21.99
N ALA A 124 -2.35 -0.01 23.05
CA ALA A 124 -2.56 -1.21 23.85
C ALA A 124 -3.65 -1.05 24.93
N THR A 125 -4.32 0.10 25.00
CA THR A 125 -5.36 0.36 26.00
C THR A 125 -6.70 -0.25 25.56
N GLU A 126 -7.45 -0.77 26.53
CA GLU A 126 -8.80 -1.33 26.29
C GLU A 126 -9.87 -0.24 26.11
N VAL A 127 -9.55 1.01 26.45
CA VAL A 127 -10.48 2.13 26.33
C VAL A 127 -10.45 2.68 24.92
N THR A 128 -11.50 2.40 24.14
CA THR A 128 -11.62 2.78 22.72
C THR A 128 -11.32 4.25 22.46
N GLY A 129 -11.83 5.18 23.29
CA GLY A 129 -11.58 6.62 23.14
C GLY A 129 -10.10 7.00 23.21
N ARG A 130 -9.33 6.34 24.07
CA ARG A 130 -7.88 6.57 24.23
C ARG A 130 -7.10 6.01 23.06
N CYS A 131 -7.46 4.82 22.61
CA CYS A 131 -6.88 4.19 21.42
C CYS A 131 -7.12 5.05 20.17
N LEU A 132 -8.38 5.45 19.93
CA LEU A 132 -8.75 6.29 18.79
C LEU A 132 -8.03 7.65 18.78
N ALA A 133 -7.97 8.33 19.93
CA ALA A 133 -7.24 9.60 20.04
C ALA A 133 -5.75 9.42 19.69
N ALA A 134 -5.14 8.30 20.07
CA ALA A 134 -3.76 8.00 19.71
C ALA A 134 -3.58 7.66 18.23
N ILE A 135 -4.48 6.86 17.63
CA ILE A 135 -4.44 6.52 16.19
C ILE A 135 -4.51 7.79 15.34
N LYS A 136 -5.47 8.69 15.63
CA LYS A 136 -5.64 9.94 14.87
C LYS A 136 -4.41 10.85 14.95
N ALA A 137 -3.85 11.01 16.14
CA ALA A 137 -2.59 11.73 16.32
C ALA A 137 -1.44 11.10 15.53
N LEU A 138 -1.37 9.76 15.47
CA LEU A 138 -0.35 9.05 14.69
C LEU A 138 -0.55 9.20 13.18
N ILE A 139 -1.78 9.25 12.67
CA ILE A 139 -2.08 9.49 11.26
C ILE A 139 -1.48 10.84 10.82
N GLU A 140 -1.77 11.90 11.58
CA GLU A 140 -1.26 13.25 11.29
C GLU A 140 0.28 13.33 11.40
N LEU A 141 0.87 12.60 12.36
CA LEU A 141 2.32 12.52 12.50
C LEU A 141 3.01 11.72 11.39
N ALA A 142 2.32 10.78 10.76
CA ALA A 142 2.84 9.96 9.67
C ALA A 142 2.87 10.74 8.35
N ASP A 143 2.02 11.75 8.21
CA ASP A 143 1.92 12.54 6.99
C ASP A 143 3.22 13.33 6.70
N GLY A 144 3.68 13.26 5.46
CA GLY A 144 4.85 13.98 4.94
C GLY A 144 6.21 13.68 5.60
N THR A 145 6.32 12.72 6.52
CA THR A 145 7.55 12.55 7.34
C THR A 145 8.05 11.11 7.40
N PHE A 146 9.02 10.76 6.54
CA PHE A 146 9.67 9.43 6.54
C PHE A 146 10.19 9.02 7.92
N THR A 147 10.88 9.92 8.62
CA THR A 147 11.44 9.66 9.96
C THR A 147 10.37 9.26 10.97
N ASN A 148 9.20 9.90 10.95
CA ASN A 148 8.13 9.58 11.88
C ASN A 148 7.54 8.20 11.59
N LYS A 149 7.34 7.87 10.31
CA LYS A 149 6.89 6.54 9.89
C LYS A 149 7.87 5.44 10.34
N ALA A 150 9.17 5.67 10.17
CA ALA A 150 10.20 4.73 10.65
C ALA A 150 10.15 4.56 12.17
N LEU A 151 10.05 5.66 12.93
CA LEU A 151 9.94 5.63 14.40
C LEU A 151 8.68 4.90 14.89
N MET A 152 7.55 5.01 14.18
CA MET A 152 6.33 4.26 14.49
C MET A 152 6.54 2.75 14.33
N LEU A 153 7.22 2.33 13.27
CA LEU A 153 7.53 0.92 13.01
C LEU A 153 8.53 0.38 14.03
N GLU A 154 9.58 1.14 14.36
CA GLU A 154 10.54 0.82 15.43
C GLU A 154 9.87 0.73 16.81
N ALA A 155 8.87 1.57 17.08
CA ALA A 155 8.05 1.49 18.29
C ALA A 155 7.12 0.26 18.33
N GLY A 156 7.10 -0.55 17.26
CA GLY A 156 6.38 -1.82 17.21
C GLY A 156 4.89 -1.67 16.93
N ILE A 157 4.48 -0.62 16.21
CA ILE A 157 3.06 -0.32 15.95
C ILE A 157 2.28 -1.48 15.32
N LEU A 158 2.92 -2.25 14.44
CA LEU A 158 2.29 -3.42 13.79
C LEU A 158 1.89 -4.51 14.79
N SER A 159 2.57 -4.60 15.93
CA SER A 159 2.23 -5.56 17.01
C SER A 159 1.09 -5.07 17.92
N LYS A 160 0.62 -3.83 17.71
CA LYS A 160 -0.53 -3.24 18.42
C LYS A 160 -1.82 -3.34 17.64
N LEU A 161 -1.79 -3.91 16.44
CA LEU A 161 -3.00 -4.16 15.68
C LEU A 161 -3.91 -5.15 16.44
N PRO A 162 -5.23 -4.95 16.37
CA PRO A 162 -6.19 -5.92 16.88
C PRO A 162 -5.94 -7.31 16.31
N LYS A 163 -5.97 -8.33 17.17
CA LYS A 163 -5.83 -9.73 16.75
C LYS A 163 -7.12 -10.32 16.21
N ASP A 164 -8.24 -9.82 16.72
CA ASP A 164 -9.57 -10.24 16.32
C ASP A 164 -10.33 -9.01 15.83
N ASN A 165 -10.73 -9.05 14.56
CA ASN A 165 -11.50 -7.96 13.99
C ASN A 165 -12.88 -7.91 14.60
N ASP A 166 -13.53 -9.03 14.90
CA ASP A 166 -14.93 -9.08 15.31
C ASP A 166 -15.18 -8.37 16.66
N VAL A 167 -14.15 -8.30 17.51
CA VAL A 167 -14.19 -7.59 18.79
C VAL A 167 -14.08 -6.06 18.62
N VAL A 168 -13.43 -5.60 17.54
CA VAL A 168 -13.17 -4.18 17.32
C VAL A 168 -14.26 -3.55 16.48
N ASP A 169 -14.73 -2.38 16.90
CA ASP A 169 -15.77 -1.65 16.18
C ASP A 169 -15.28 -1.15 14.80
N TYR A 170 -16.24 -0.90 13.90
CA TYR A 170 -15.93 -0.51 12.52
C TYR A 170 -15.12 0.79 12.41
N GLN A 171 -15.35 1.77 13.30
CA GLN A 171 -14.61 3.03 13.27
C GLN A 171 -13.14 2.79 13.62
N THR A 172 -12.88 2.03 14.68
CA THR A 172 -11.51 1.72 15.09
C THR A 172 -10.77 0.93 14.00
N ARG A 173 -11.43 -0.03 13.32
CA ARG A 173 -10.84 -0.72 12.15
C ARG A 173 -10.49 0.24 11.02
N HIS A 174 -11.39 1.20 10.72
CA HIS A 174 -11.17 2.21 9.69
C HIS A 174 -9.94 3.09 10.00
N GLU A 175 -9.83 3.57 11.23
CA GLU A 175 -8.73 4.44 11.67
C GLU A 175 -7.39 3.70 11.63
N PHE A 176 -7.35 2.41 12.01
CA PHE A 176 -6.16 1.59 11.81
C PHE A 176 -5.80 1.42 10.34
N ALA A 177 -6.77 1.20 9.46
CA ALA A 177 -6.52 1.12 8.03
C ALA A 177 -5.92 2.43 7.48
N GLN A 178 -6.47 3.58 7.91
CA GLN A 178 -5.95 4.90 7.55
C GLN A 178 -4.52 5.11 8.05
N LEU A 179 -4.17 4.62 9.24
CA LEU A 179 -2.81 4.68 9.77
C LEU A 179 -1.83 3.77 9.03
N LEU A 180 -2.26 2.57 8.64
CA LEU A 180 -1.43 1.62 7.91
C LEU A 180 -1.10 2.09 6.48
N LEU A 181 -2.00 2.85 5.85
CA LEU A 181 -1.82 3.32 4.48
C LEU A 181 -0.52 4.12 4.28
N PRO A 182 -0.24 5.23 5.00
CA PRO A 182 1.00 5.97 4.86
C PRO A 182 2.23 5.17 5.34
N LEU A 183 2.07 4.21 6.25
CA LEU A 183 3.17 3.35 6.72
C LEU A 183 3.58 2.32 5.68
N SER A 184 2.62 1.76 4.94
CA SER A 184 2.87 0.73 3.91
C SER A 184 3.67 1.22 2.71
N SER A 185 3.78 2.54 2.51
CA SER A 185 4.58 3.14 1.43
C SER A 185 6.05 3.36 1.79
N ILE A 186 6.46 3.05 3.03
CA ILE A 186 7.87 3.11 3.41
C ILE A 186 8.65 1.90 2.89
N SER A 187 9.97 2.04 2.74
CA SER A 187 10.86 0.94 2.37
C SER A 187 10.67 -0.30 3.27
N ASN A 188 10.75 -1.48 2.65
CA ASN A 188 10.55 -2.79 3.29
C ASN A 188 11.50 -3.10 4.43
N ALA A 189 12.66 -2.43 4.48
CA ALA A 189 13.59 -2.56 5.59
C ALA A 189 12.93 -2.21 6.95
N HIS A 190 11.91 -1.35 6.93
CA HIS A 190 11.18 -0.93 8.13
C HIS A 190 9.80 -1.58 8.25
N PHE A 191 9.10 -1.85 7.14
CA PHE A 191 7.77 -2.46 7.15
C PHE A 191 7.87 -3.97 6.90
N SER A 192 8.12 -4.75 7.95
CA SER A 192 8.28 -6.19 7.84
C SER A 192 6.97 -6.95 7.97
N LEU A 193 6.63 -7.74 6.94
CA LEU A 193 5.54 -8.73 6.96
C LEU A 193 5.98 -10.09 7.57
N ALA A 194 7.13 -10.15 8.26
CA ALA A 194 7.54 -11.36 8.97
C ALA A 194 6.51 -11.78 10.03
N LYS A 195 5.74 -10.82 10.52
CA LYS A 195 4.59 -10.97 11.41
C LYS A 195 3.30 -10.96 10.58
N THR A 196 2.55 -12.06 10.62
CA THR A 196 1.34 -12.26 9.80
C THR A 196 0.14 -11.47 10.31
N GLU A 197 0.23 -10.89 11.51
CA GLU A 197 -0.86 -10.15 12.17
C GLU A 197 -1.41 -9.01 11.31
N VAL A 198 -0.53 -8.28 10.59
CA VAL A 198 -0.95 -7.19 9.69
C VAL A 198 -1.81 -7.75 8.55
N LEU A 199 -1.41 -8.88 7.96
CA LEU A 199 -2.13 -9.48 6.84
C LEU A 199 -3.47 -10.03 7.29
N GLN A 200 -3.52 -10.69 8.45
CA GLN A 200 -4.78 -11.20 9.02
C GLN A 200 -5.76 -10.06 9.33
N PHE A 201 -5.26 -8.96 9.91
CA PHE A 201 -6.06 -7.76 10.16
C PHE A 201 -6.65 -7.18 8.87
N LEU A 202 -5.81 -6.99 7.84
CA LEU A 202 -6.25 -6.45 6.54
C LEU A 202 -7.25 -7.37 5.83
N ILE A 203 -6.95 -8.68 5.75
CA ILE A 203 -7.84 -9.66 5.12
C ILE A 203 -9.19 -9.69 5.83
N GLY A 204 -9.20 -9.72 7.17
CA GLY A 204 -10.43 -9.72 7.93
C GLY A 204 -11.29 -8.48 7.67
N ILE A 205 -10.70 -7.28 7.46
CA ILE A 205 -11.47 -6.09 7.07
C ILE A 205 -12.05 -6.27 5.67
N LEU A 206 -11.23 -6.71 4.71
CA LEU A 206 -11.61 -6.88 3.31
C LEU A 206 -12.75 -7.91 3.12
N GLU A 207 -12.76 -8.96 3.93
CA GLU A 207 -13.76 -10.03 3.90
C GLU A 207 -15.00 -9.75 4.76
N SER A 208 -14.94 -8.80 5.69
CA SER A 208 -16.08 -8.42 6.54
C SER A 208 -17.11 -7.53 5.82
N ALA A 209 -18.20 -7.20 6.52
CA ALA A 209 -19.23 -6.25 6.08
C ALA A 209 -18.83 -4.76 6.27
N SER A 210 -17.53 -4.44 6.35
CA SER A 210 -17.04 -3.06 6.44
C SER A 210 -17.48 -2.18 5.26
N ALA A 211 -17.62 -0.88 5.54
CA ALA A 211 -17.94 0.13 4.53
C ALA A 211 -16.92 0.13 3.37
N ILE A 212 -17.39 0.50 2.17
CA ILE A 212 -16.58 0.52 0.94
C ILE A 212 -15.32 1.37 1.13
N GLU A 213 -15.42 2.55 1.75
CA GLU A 213 -14.27 3.44 2.03
C GLU A 213 -13.18 2.76 2.88
N THR A 214 -13.59 1.93 3.84
CA THR A 214 -12.66 1.18 4.70
C THR A 214 -11.96 0.08 3.91
N LYS A 215 -12.71 -0.64 3.07
CA LYS A 215 -12.14 -1.65 2.17
C LYS A 215 -11.21 -1.03 1.13
N ASP A 216 -11.58 0.12 0.57
CA ASP A 216 -10.76 0.88 -0.37
C ASP A 216 -9.44 1.35 0.24
N THR A 217 -9.48 1.84 1.48
CA THR A 217 -8.28 2.19 2.26
C THR A 217 -7.39 0.96 2.48
N CYS A 218 -7.97 -0.17 2.90
CA CYS A 218 -7.23 -1.43 3.07
C CYS A 218 -6.63 -1.95 1.76
N LEU A 219 -7.34 -1.84 0.63
CA LEU A 219 -6.80 -2.18 -0.68
C LEU A 219 -5.63 -1.27 -1.05
N GLY A 220 -5.66 0.02 -0.67
CA GLY A 220 -4.52 0.91 -0.82
C GLY A 220 -3.27 0.40 -0.09
N VAL A 221 -3.44 -0.09 1.15
CA VAL A 221 -2.36 -0.74 1.91
C VAL A 221 -1.83 -1.95 1.16
N VAL A 222 -2.71 -2.86 0.73
CA VAL A 222 -2.34 -4.08 0.00
C VAL A 222 -1.65 -3.76 -1.34
N CYS A 223 -2.08 -2.73 -2.06
CA CYS A 223 -1.43 -2.25 -3.27
C CYS A 223 0.02 -1.86 -3.02
N ASN A 224 0.27 -1.03 -2.00
CA ASN A 224 1.62 -0.60 -1.64
C ASN A 224 2.50 -1.80 -1.26
N LEU A 225 1.97 -2.72 -0.44
CA LEU A 225 2.69 -3.91 -0.02
C LEU A 225 2.98 -4.86 -1.19
N SER A 226 2.04 -5.03 -2.12
CA SER A 226 2.18 -5.92 -3.28
C SER A 226 3.15 -5.40 -4.34
N ALA A 227 3.34 -4.07 -4.43
CA ALA A 227 4.33 -3.46 -5.33
C ALA A 227 5.78 -3.86 -4.99
N VAL A 228 5.98 -4.43 -3.81
CA VAL A 228 7.25 -4.95 -3.33
C VAL A 228 7.34 -6.44 -3.60
N LEU A 229 8.36 -6.85 -4.33
CA LEU A 229 8.56 -8.24 -4.75
C LEU A 229 8.76 -9.19 -3.54
N GLU A 230 9.51 -8.78 -2.53
CA GLU A 230 9.80 -9.57 -1.32
C GLU A 230 8.54 -9.91 -0.52
N ASN A 231 7.50 -9.08 -0.64
CA ASN A 231 6.23 -9.27 0.04
C ASN A 231 5.30 -10.25 -0.68
N ALA A 232 5.60 -10.64 -1.92
CA ALA A 232 4.75 -11.56 -2.68
C ALA A 232 4.53 -12.90 -1.96
N ARG A 233 5.59 -13.47 -1.37
CA ARG A 233 5.49 -14.74 -0.63
C ARG A 233 4.55 -14.65 0.58
N PRO A 234 4.75 -13.74 1.56
CA PRO A 234 3.86 -13.64 2.71
C PRO A 234 2.43 -13.28 2.30
N LEU A 235 2.24 -12.38 1.33
CA LEU A 235 0.91 -12.02 0.81
C LEU A 235 0.15 -13.26 0.28
N VAL A 236 0.75 -13.98 -0.67
CA VAL A 236 0.11 -15.14 -1.30
C VAL A 236 -0.10 -16.27 -0.30
N SER A 237 0.86 -16.54 0.59
CA SER A 237 0.75 -17.62 1.59
C SER A 237 -0.36 -17.38 2.62
N ASN A 238 -0.77 -16.12 2.82
CA ASN A 238 -1.89 -15.77 3.70
C ASN A 238 -3.23 -15.71 2.94
N GLY A 239 -3.29 -16.12 1.67
CA GLY A 239 -4.55 -16.27 0.94
C GLY A 239 -5.13 -14.99 0.32
N ILE A 240 -4.39 -13.88 0.30
CA ILE A 240 -4.88 -12.57 -0.19
C ILE A 240 -5.42 -12.62 -1.63
N VAL A 241 -4.91 -13.54 -2.47
CA VAL A 241 -5.30 -13.66 -3.89
C VAL A 241 -6.79 -13.95 -4.02
N GLY A 242 -7.35 -14.84 -3.19
CA GLY A 242 -8.78 -15.15 -3.22
C GLY A 242 -9.64 -13.94 -2.85
N THR A 243 -9.24 -13.21 -1.80
CA THR A 243 -9.91 -11.98 -1.36
C THR A 243 -9.86 -10.90 -2.45
N LEU A 244 -8.69 -10.69 -3.08
CA LEU A 244 -8.54 -9.72 -4.17
C LEU A 244 -9.36 -10.08 -5.40
N LEU A 245 -9.46 -11.36 -5.77
CA LEU A 245 -10.30 -11.80 -6.89
C LEU A 245 -11.79 -11.52 -6.62
N LYS A 246 -12.29 -11.83 -5.42
CA LYS A 246 -13.66 -11.46 -5.01
C LYS A 246 -13.88 -9.96 -5.13
N LEU A 247 -12.96 -9.16 -4.56
CA LEU A 247 -13.06 -7.70 -4.55
C LEU A 247 -12.90 -7.08 -5.95
N SER A 248 -12.21 -7.75 -6.88
CA SER A 248 -12.04 -7.27 -8.26
C SER A 248 -13.36 -7.19 -9.04
N SER A 249 -14.35 -8.02 -8.68
CA SER A 249 -15.70 -7.98 -9.28
C SER A 249 -16.59 -6.86 -8.73
N PHE A 250 -16.16 -6.13 -7.70
CA PHE A 250 -16.90 -4.96 -7.19
C PHE A 250 -16.35 -3.70 -7.84
N LYS A 251 -17.18 -3.05 -8.65
CA LYS A 251 -16.76 -1.97 -9.57
C LYS A 251 -16.06 -0.81 -8.86
N GLU A 252 -16.47 -0.48 -7.64
CA GLU A 252 -15.92 0.58 -6.79
C GLU A 252 -14.53 0.26 -6.24
N LEU A 253 -14.21 -1.02 -6.03
CA LEU A 253 -12.97 -1.51 -5.41
C LEU A 253 -12.00 -2.15 -6.41
N SER A 254 -12.51 -2.42 -7.61
CA SER A 254 -11.88 -3.23 -8.66
C SER A 254 -10.48 -2.78 -9.03
N GLU A 255 -10.27 -1.47 -9.26
CA GLU A 255 -9.00 -0.96 -9.77
C GLU A 255 -7.82 -1.25 -8.83
N LYS A 256 -8.00 -1.03 -7.52
CA LYS A 256 -6.96 -1.33 -6.52
C LYS A 256 -6.77 -2.84 -6.37
N ALA A 257 -7.85 -3.61 -6.32
CA ALA A 257 -7.76 -5.07 -6.24
C ALA A 257 -7.00 -5.67 -7.44
N LEU A 258 -7.32 -5.22 -8.66
CA LEU A 258 -6.64 -5.61 -9.90
C LEU A 258 -5.19 -5.11 -9.96
N THR A 259 -4.90 -3.93 -9.43
CA THR A 259 -3.53 -3.42 -9.34
C THR A 259 -2.67 -4.33 -8.46
N ALA A 260 -3.16 -4.71 -7.28
CA ALA A 260 -2.47 -5.65 -6.40
C ALA A 260 -2.28 -7.03 -7.04
N LEU A 261 -3.31 -7.56 -7.72
CA LEU A 261 -3.18 -8.80 -8.51
C LEU A 261 -2.14 -8.63 -9.64
N GLY A 262 -2.13 -7.49 -10.32
CA GLY A 262 -1.15 -7.16 -11.35
C GLY A 262 0.29 -7.13 -10.84
N HIS A 263 0.53 -6.69 -9.60
CA HIS A 263 1.87 -6.78 -9.00
C HIS A 263 2.27 -8.22 -8.64
N LEU A 264 1.31 -9.07 -8.26
CA LEU A 264 1.57 -10.44 -7.82
C LEU A 264 1.71 -11.43 -8.98
N VAL A 265 0.96 -11.28 -10.07
CA VAL A 265 0.91 -12.24 -11.19
C VAL A 265 2.26 -12.52 -11.87
N PRO A 266 3.24 -11.60 -11.95
CA PRO A 266 4.55 -11.90 -12.54
C PRO A 266 5.42 -12.79 -11.65
N THR A 267 5.09 -12.91 -10.36
CA THR A 267 5.82 -13.77 -9.42
C THR A 267 5.40 -15.22 -9.58
N SER A 268 6.32 -16.17 -9.39
CA SER A 268 6.01 -17.61 -9.52
C SER A 268 4.88 -18.05 -8.58
N MET A 269 4.88 -17.54 -7.34
CA MET A 269 3.85 -17.82 -6.35
C MET A 269 2.51 -17.18 -6.68
N GLY A 270 2.50 -15.90 -7.06
CA GLY A 270 1.27 -15.19 -7.42
C GLY A 270 0.65 -15.76 -8.69
N LYS A 271 1.46 -16.08 -9.70
CA LYS A 271 1.02 -16.78 -10.91
C LYS A 271 0.34 -18.10 -10.55
N LYS A 272 1.01 -18.98 -9.81
CA LYS A 272 0.46 -20.28 -9.41
C LYS A 272 -0.86 -20.14 -8.64
N ALA A 273 -0.91 -19.24 -7.65
CA ALA A 273 -2.13 -19.02 -6.86
C ALA A 273 -3.33 -18.55 -7.70
N MET A 274 -3.09 -17.75 -8.75
CA MET A 274 -4.14 -17.36 -9.70
C MET A 274 -4.50 -18.50 -10.65
N GLU A 275 -3.52 -19.26 -11.15
CA GLU A 275 -3.72 -20.41 -12.03
C GLU A 275 -4.57 -21.53 -11.39
N ASP A 276 -4.46 -21.67 -10.07
CA ASP A 276 -5.18 -22.64 -9.23
C ASP A 276 -6.61 -22.16 -8.88
N SER A 277 -6.91 -20.87 -9.01
CA SER A 277 -8.22 -20.31 -8.67
C SER A 277 -9.23 -20.48 -9.82
N SER A 278 -10.39 -21.05 -9.51
CA SER A 278 -11.50 -21.20 -10.46
C SER A 278 -12.21 -19.88 -10.78
N MET A 279 -12.04 -18.85 -9.93
CA MET A 279 -12.67 -17.54 -10.14
C MET A 279 -12.04 -16.76 -11.29
N VAL A 280 -10.75 -16.98 -11.55
CA VAL A 280 -9.92 -16.13 -12.42
C VAL A 280 -10.49 -15.98 -13.83
N PRO A 281 -10.85 -17.05 -14.57
CA PRO A 281 -11.39 -16.86 -15.91
C PRO A 281 -12.68 -16.03 -15.89
N GLY A 282 -13.65 -16.39 -15.04
CA GLY A 282 -14.93 -15.70 -14.99
C GLY A 282 -14.82 -14.23 -14.60
N SER A 283 -14.17 -13.93 -13.47
CA SER A 283 -14.09 -12.57 -12.95
C SER A 283 -13.31 -11.63 -13.86
N LEU A 284 -12.18 -12.08 -14.41
CA LEU A 284 -11.36 -11.24 -15.27
C LEU A 284 -11.99 -11.03 -16.66
N ILE A 285 -12.67 -12.04 -17.22
CA ILE A 285 -13.40 -11.90 -18.48
C ILE A 285 -14.57 -10.93 -18.32
N GLU A 286 -15.32 -11.00 -17.23
CA GLU A 286 -16.40 -10.05 -16.93
C GLU A 286 -15.87 -8.61 -16.86
N ILE A 287 -14.75 -8.38 -16.17
CA ILE A 287 -14.15 -7.04 -16.07
C ILE A 287 -13.72 -6.48 -17.44
N LEU A 288 -13.34 -7.34 -18.39
CA LEU A 288 -13.03 -6.90 -19.75
C LEU A 288 -14.26 -6.32 -20.47
N THR A 289 -15.49 -6.64 -20.08
CA THR A 289 -16.71 -6.10 -20.69
C THR A 289 -17.14 -4.76 -20.06
N TRP A 290 -16.40 -4.22 -19.09
CA TRP A 290 -16.74 -2.95 -18.44
C TRP A 290 -16.27 -1.75 -19.28
N GLU A 291 -17.13 -1.31 -20.19
CA GLU A 291 -16.86 -0.21 -21.14
C GLU A 291 -16.49 1.12 -20.45
N ASP A 292 -17.04 1.40 -19.27
CA ASP A 292 -16.81 2.62 -18.49
C ASP A 292 -15.60 2.53 -17.53
N LYS A 293 -14.88 1.40 -17.52
CA LYS A 293 -13.74 1.16 -16.61
C LYS A 293 -12.50 0.73 -17.38
N HIS A 294 -12.03 1.59 -18.29
CA HIS A 294 -10.83 1.33 -19.12
C HIS A 294 -9.61 0.87 -18.32
N LYS A 295 -9.34 1.46 -17.15
CA LYS A 295 -8.19 1.06 -16.33
C LYS A 295 -8.30 -0.38 -15.82
N CYS A 296 -9.51 -0.80 -15.47
CA CYS A 296 -9.78 -2.16 -15.03
C CYS A 296 -9.67 -3.16 -16.19
N GLN A 297 -10.16 -2.78 -17.39
CA GLN A 297 -9.95 -3.58 -18.60
C GLN A 297 -8.46 -3.79 -18.90
N GLU A 298 -7.65 -2.73 -18.80
CA GLU A 298 -6.19 -2.82 -19.02
C GLU A 298 -5.52 -3.78 -18.03
N LEU A 299 -5.84 -3.67 -16.74
CA LEU A 299 -5.28 -4.50 -15.68
C LEU A 299 -5.73 -5.97 -15.81
N SER A 300 -7.02 -6.19 -16.11
CA SER A 300 -7.56 -7.53 -16.36
C SER A 300 -6.88 -8.18 -17.57
N ALA A 301 -6.78 -7.46 -18.69
CA ALA A 301 -6.09 -7.94 -19.90
C ALA A 301 -4.62 -8.28 -19.62
N TYR A 302 -3.94 -7.49 -18.77
CA TYR A 302 -2.57 -7.77 -18.35
C TYR A 302 -2.46 -9.07 -17.56
N ILE A 303 -3.29 -9.27 -16.54
CA ILE A 303 -3.27 -10.47 -15.70
C ILE A 303 -3.56 -11.71 -16.57
N LEU A 304 -4.59 -11.66 -17.40
CA LEU A 304 -4.93 -12.72 -18.35
C LEU A 304 -3.78 -13.02 -19.32
N MET A 305 -3.10 -11.98 -19.83
CA MET A 305 -1.94 -12.14 -20.71
C MET A 305 -0.78 -12.87 -20.03
N ILE A 306 -0.46 -12.55 -18.77
CA ILE A 306 0.62 -13.23 -18.02
C ILE A 306 0.27 -14.70 -17.74
N LEU A 307 -0.99 -14.98 -17.42
CA LEU A 307 -1.47 -16.34 -17.16
C LEU A 307 -1.51 -17.20 -18.43
N ALA A 308 -1.95 -16.62 -19.56
CA ALA A 308 -1.99 -17.29 -20.86
C ALA A 308 -0.59 -17.53 -21.46
N HIS A 309 0.39 -16.70 -21.10
CA HIS A 309 1.75 -16.80 -21.62
C HIS A 309 2.37 -18.16 -21.28
N GLN A 310 2.76 -18.88 -22.34
CA GLN A 310 3.37 -20.22 -22.27
C GLN A 310 2.55 -21.28 -21.50
N SER A 311 1.24 -21.07 -21.31
CA SER A 311 0.37 -22.01 -20.60
C SER A 311 -0.84 -22.40 -21.43
N SER A 312 -0.75 -23.55 -22.12
CA SER A 312 -1.85 -24.11 -22.91
C SER A 312 -3.07 -24.43 -22.04
N THR A 313 -2.84 -24.98 -20.85
CA THR A 313 -3.89 -25.28 -19.88
C THR A 313 -4.69 -24.03 -19.48
N GLN A 314 -4.02 -22.90 -19.24
CA GLN A 314 -4.72 -21.66 -18.87
C GLN A 314 -5.47 -21.07 -20.05
N ARG A 315 -4.91 -21.11 -21.26
CA ARG A 315 -5.65 -20.70 -22.47
C ARG A 315 -6.88 -21.58 -22.70
N ASP A 316 -6.77 -22.89 -22.54
CA ASP A 316 -7.93 -23.79 -22.64
C ASP A 316 -9.00 -23.49 -21.58
N LYS A 317 -8.62 -23.17 -20.32
CA LYS A 317 -9.56 -22.71 -19.28
C LYS A 317 -10.28 -21.42 -19.69
N MET A 318 -9.54 -20.43 -20.18
CA MET A 318 -10.11 -19.14 -20.62
C MET A 318 -11.01 -19.31 -21.86
N SER A 319 -10.63 -20.16 -22.81
CA SER A 319 -11.43 -20.46 -24.00
C SER A 319 -12.77 -21.09 -23.63
N LYS A 320 -12.77 -22.06 -22.71
CA LYS A 320 -14.00 -22.67 -22.17
C LYS A 320 -14.87 -21.68 -21.42
N ALA A 321 -14.26 -20.66 -20.81
CA ALA A 321 -14.96 -19.56 -20.16
C ALA A 321 -15.45 -18.46 -21.14
N GLY A 322 -15.29 -18.64 -22.45
CA GLY A 322 -15.84 -17.73 -23.45
C GLY A 322 -15.03 -16.44 -23.66
N ILE A 323 -13.72 -16.45 -23.41
CA ILE A 323 -12.88 -15.24 -23.53
C ILE A 323 -12.77 -14.69 -24.97
N VAL A 324 -12.89 -15.52 -26.00
CA VAL A 324 -12.50 -15.15 -27.38
C VAL A 324 -13.36 -14.01 -27.97
N PRO A 325 -14.71 -14.05 -27.89
CA PRO A 325 -15.54 -12.92 -28.33
C PRO A 325 -15.23 -11.62 -27.59
N VAL A 326 -15.02 -11.69 -26.27
CA VAL A 326 -14.69 -10.52 -25.43
C VAL A 326 -13.35 -9.91 -25.84
N LEU A 327 -12.35 -10.74 -26.16
CA LEU A 327 -11.07 -10.22 -26.66
C LEU A 327 -11.20 -9.53 -28.02
N LEU A 328 -12.05 -10.02 -28.92
CA LEU A 328 -12.31 -9.37 -30.20
C LEU A 328 -12.93 -7.99 -30.00
N GLU A 329 -13.94 -7.90 -29.15
CA GLU A 329 -14.60 -6.63 -28.81
C GLU A 329 -13.61 -5.62 -28.21
N VAL A 330 -12.86 -6.00 -27.17
CA VAL A 330 -11.88 -5.12 -26.53
C VAL A 330 -10.72 -4.76 -27.47
N SER A 331 -10.36 -5.64 -28.42
CA SER A 331 -9.34 -5.33 -29.44
C SER A 331 -9.78 -4.25 -30.42
N LEU A 332 -11.08 -4.04 -30.59
CA LEU A 332 -11.65 -3.03 -31.48
C LEU A 332 -12.02 -1.74 -30.75
N LEU A 333 -12.57 -1.85 -29.54
CA LEU A 333 -13.20 -0.74 -28.82
C LEU A 333 -12.48 -0.33 -27.52
N GLY A 334 -11.54 -1.15 -27.03
CA GLY A 334 -10.86 -0.89 -25.77
C GLY A 334 -9.84 0.26 -25.84
N SER A 335 -9.24 0.61 -24.71
CA SER A 335 -8.13 1.57 -24.68
C SER A 335 -6.93 1.07 -25.51
N PRO A 336 -6.04 1.95 -26.01
CA PRO A 336 -4.89 1.52 -26.80
C PRO A 336 -4.02 0.45 -26.11
N LEU A 337 -3.89 0.54 -24.78
CA LEU A 337 -3.14 -0.45 -24.00
C LEU A 337 -3.89 -1.78 -23.86
N ALA A 338 -5.21 -1.73 -23.64
CA ALA A 338 -6.06 -2.92 -23.61
C ALA A 338 -6.05 -3.64 -24.97
N GLN A 339 -6.25 -2.90 -26.07
CA GLN A 339 -6.20 -3.42 -27.45
C GLN A 339 -4.90 -4.17 -27.72
N LYS A 340 -3.74 -3.56 -27.42
CA LYS A 340 -2.44 -4.20 -27.64
C LYS A 340 -2.30 -5.53 -26.89
N ARG A 341 -2.81 -5.60 -25.65
CA ARG A 341 -2.77 -6.82 -24.82
C ARG A 341 -3.75 -7.88 -25.32
N THR A 342 -4.97 -7.50 -25.68
CA THR A 342 -5.98 -8.45 -26.18
C THR A 342 -5.64 -8.98 -27.57
N MET A 343 -5.08 -8.16 -28.46
CA MET A 343 -4.54 -8.61 -29.75
C MET A 343 -3.44 -9.66 -29.57
N LYS A 344 -2.55 -9.48 -28.56
CA LYS A 344 -1.51 -10.46 -28.27
C LYS A 344 -2.09 -11.79 -27.75
N LEU A 345 -3.10 -11.74 -26.89
CA LEU A 345 -3.85 -12.90 -26.43
C LEU A 345 -4.51 -13.64 -27.60
N LEU A 346 -5.22 -12.91 -28.47
CA LEU A 346 -5.87 -13.47 -29.67
C LEU A 346 -4.87 -14.18 -30.58
N GLN A 347 -3.67 -13.61 -30.77
CA GLN A 347 -2.61 -14.25 -31.53
C GLN A 347 -2.22 -15.61 -30.93
N TRP A 348 -2.07 -15.72 -29.60
CA TRP A 348 -1.75 -17.00 -28.96
C TRP A 348 -2.87 -18.04 -29.11
N PHE A 349 -4.14 -17.62 -29.03
CA PHE A 349 -5.25 -18.52 -29.32
C PHE A 349 -5.25 -19.01 -30.77
N LYS A 350 -4.92 -18.13 -31.73
CA LYS A 350 -4.77 -18.48 -33.14
C LYS A 350 -3.64 -19.48 -33.34
N ASP A 351 -2.45 -19.22 -32.78
CA ASP A 351 -1.27 -20.07 -32.90
C ASP A 351 -1.54 -21.47 -32.32
N GLU A 352 -2.22 -21.55 -31.18
CA GLU A 352 -2.61 -22.82 -30.55
C GLU A 352 -3.63 -23.60 -31.38
N ARG A 353 -4.60 -22.92 -31.98
CA ARG A 353 -5.55 -23.57 -32.91
C ARG A 353 -4.82 -24.13 -34.13
N GLN A 354 -3.87 -23.40 -34.71
CA GLN A 354 -3.08 -23.84 -35.86
C GLN A 354 -2.17 -25.03 -35.49
N ALA A 355 -1.55 -25.00 -34.32
CA ALA A 355 -0.74 -26.12 -33.82
C ALA A 355 -1.58 -27.39 -33.60
N LYS A 356 -2.80 -27.27 -33.06
CA LYS A 356 -3.74 -28.39 -32.88
C LYS A 356 -4.29 -28.92 -34.22
N MET A 357 -4.31 -28.11 -35.28
CA MET A 357 -4.87 -28.42 -36.60
C MET A 357 -3.81 -28.83 -37.62
N GLY A 358 -2.68 -29.43 -37.19
CA GLY A 358 -1.53 -29.83 -38.01
C GLY A 358 -1.89 -30.44 -39.38
N PRO A 359 -0.97 -30.37 -40.37
CA PRO A 359 -1.29 -30.43 -41.79
C PRO A 359 -2.18 -31.62 -42.09
N HIS A 360 -3.48 -31.36 -42.22
CA HIS A 360 -4.38 -32.33 -42.79
C HIS A 360 -3.95 -32.47 -44.23
N SER A 361 -3.25 -33.57 -44.55
CA SER A 361 -3.19 -34.07 -45.90
C SER A 361 -4.63 -34.16 -46.38
N GLY A 362 -5.06 -33.19 -47.19
CA GLY A 362 -6.30 -33.29 -47.94
C GLY A 362 -6.30 -34.60 -48.73
N PRO A 363 -7.47 -35.13 -49.11
CA PRO A 363 -7.54 -36.41 -49.78
C PRO A 363 -6.65 -36.37 -51.03
N GLN A 364 -5.56 -37.13 -51.03
CA GLN A 364 -4.77 -37.36 -52.23
C GLN A 364 -5.67 -38.15 -53.17
N THR A 365 -6.25 -37.46 -54.14
CA THR A 365 -6.89 -38.09 -55.28
C THR A 365 -5.87 -38.97 -55.98
N GLY A 366 -5.98 -40.28 -55.77
CA GLY A 366 -5.17 -41.29 -56.43
C GLY A 366 -5.32 -41.16 -57.94
N ARG A 367 -4.35 -40.52 -58.58
CA ARG A 367 -4.23 -40.52 -60.04
C ARG A 367 -3.73 -41.91 -60.43
N ALA A 368 -4.65 -42.78 -60.83
CA ALA A 368 -4.32 -44.07 -61.42
C ALA A 368 -3.44 -43.83 -62.66
N ALA A 369 -2.19 -44.28 -62.58
CA ALA A 369 -1.29 -44.36 -63.72
C ALA A 369 -1.60 -45.66 -64.47
N THR A 370 -2.28 -45.55 -65.60
CA THR A 370 -2.42 -46.60 -66.61
C THR A 370 -1.04 -46.86 -67.21
N GLY A 371 -0.35 -47.89 -66.74
CA GLY A 371 0.92 -48.35 -67.28
C GLY A 371 0.73 -49.60 -68.13
N SER A 372 0.70 -49.43 -69.46
CA SER A 372 0.91 -50.49 -70.42
C SER A 372 2.09 -50.13 -71.30
N THR A 373 3.19 -50.89 -71.22
CA THR A 373 4.19 -50.91 -72.29
C THR A 373 4.85 -52.29 -72.37
N LEU A 374 4.73 -52.86 -73.56
CA LEU A 374 5.24 -54.15 -73.99
C LEU A 374 6.78 -54.18 -74.05
N HIS A 375 7.38 -55.32 -73.68
CA HIS A 375 8.75 -55.69 -74.01
C HIS A 375 8.77 -56.78 -75.08
N PRO A 376 9.56 -56.63 -76.16
CA PRO A 376 10.07 -57.77 -76.92
C PRO A 376 11.54 -58.03 -76.56
N GLY A 377 11.86 -59.30 -76.36
CA GLY A 377 13.19 -59.78 -75.97
C GLY A 377 14.16 -60.07 -77.12
N ARG A 378 15.28 -60.71 -76.71
CA ARG A 378 16.37 -61.40 -77.44
C ARG A 378 17.73 -60.77 -77.05
N LEU A 379 18.82 -61.50 -76.85
CA LEU A 379 19.20 -62.92 -76.80
C LEU A 379 20.68 -62.94 -76.34
N LYS A 380 21.09 -63.99 -75.59
CA LYS A 380 22.40 -64.72 -75.62
C LYS A 380 23.71 -63.90 -75.58
N LYS A 381 24.75 -64.23 -74.80
CA LYS A 381 25.52 -65.47 -74.57
C LYS A 381 26.60 -65.03 -73.55
N GLY A 382 27.01 -65.80 -72.54
CA GLY A 382 28.01 -66.86 -72.70
C GLY A 382 29.08 -66.76 -71.59
N ILE A 383 29.08 -67.76 -70.71
CA ILE A 383 30.17 -68.41 -69.97
C ILE A 383 31.56 -67.72 -69.98
N LYS A 384 32.08 -67.38 -68.79
CA LYS A 384 33.14 -68.16 -68.13
C LYS A 384 33.10 -67.97 -66.62
#